data_AF-A0A444VRZ2-F1
#
_entry.id   AF-A0A444VRZ2-F1
#
_cell.length_a   1.000
_cell.length_b   1.000
_cell.length_c   1.000
_cell.angle_alpha   90.00
_cell.angle_beta   90.00
_cell.angle_gamma   90.00
#
_symmetry.space_group_name_H-M   'P 1'
#
loop_
_entity.id
_entity.type
_entity.pdbx_description
1 polymer ?
#
loop_
_entity_poly.entity_id
_entity_poly.type
_entity_poly.pdbx_seq_one_letter_code
_entity_poly.pdbx_strand_id
1 'polypeptide(L)' 'MRKKAIILTWINDCEYNLKLDTTKTKGDDIALAVNARGGVNSRIVFVDGSCAIIAVTIADEEIETAYGMCKIN' A
#
# COMPACT_ATOMS: atom_id res chain seq x y z
N MET A 1 1.87 12.56 14.88
CA MET A 1 2.16 11.83 13.63
C MET A 1 1.80 12.72 12.45
N ARG A 2 2.70 12.95 11.47
CA ARG A 2 2.37 13.70 10.25
C ARG A 2 1.56 12.78 9.33
N LYS A 3 0.42 13.26 8.83
CA LYS A 3 -0.38 12.52 7.85
C LYS A 3 0.43 12.37 6.56
N LYS A 4 0.64 11.14 6.09
CA LYS A 4 1.28 10.86 4.81
C LYS A 4 0.22 10.92 3.71
N ALA A 5 0.42 11.74 2.68
CA ALA A 5 -0.40 11.73 1.49
C ALA A 5 0.02 10.54 0.59
N ILE A 6 -0.93 9.71 0.18
CA ILE A 6 -0.71 8.55 -0.68
C ILE A 6 -1.47 8.69 -1.99
N ILE A 7 -0.89 8.16 -3.05
CA ILE A 7 -1.52 7.97 -4.36
C ILE A 7 -1.87 6.49 -4.46
N LEU A 8 -3.15 6.21 -4.71
CA LEU A 8 -3.66 4.86 -4.98
C LEU A 8 -4.05 4.77 -6.45
N THR A 9 -3.50 3.79 -7.14
CA THR A 9 -3.85 3.47 -8.53
C THR A 9 -4.44 2.08 -8.57
N TRP A 10 -5.74 2.00 -8.79
CA TRP A 10 -6.46 0.74 -8.93
C TRP A 10 -6.11 0.07 -10.26
N ILE A 11 -5.80 -1.21 -10.21
CA ILE A 11 -5.54 -2.06 -11.37
C ILE A 11 -6.83 -2.83 -11.71
N ASN A 12 -7.51 -3.32 -10.69
CA ASN A 12 -8.85 -3.93 -10.75
C ASN A 12 -9.51 -3.82 -9.37
N ASP A 13 -10.66 -4.48 -9.17
CA ASP A 13 -11.44 -4.39 -7.94
C ASP A 13 -10.72 -4.90 -6.68
N CYS A 14 -9.73 -5.79 -6.85
CA CYS A 14 -9.00 -6.41 -5.75
C CYS A 14 -7.54 -5.98 -5.67
N GLU A 15 -7.02 -5.28 -6.68
CA GLU A 15 -5.59 -4.97 -6.79
C GLU A 15 -5.33 -3.49 -7.03
N TYR A 16 -4.36 -2.94 -6.32
CA TYR A 16 -3.94 -1.55 -6.46
C TYR A 16 -2.44 -1.37 -6.17
N ASN A 17 -1.85 -0.34 -6.75
CA ASN A 17 -0.51 0.11 -6.42
C ASN A 17 -0.59 1.36 -5.53
N LEU A 18 0.22 1.37 -4.46
CA LEU A 18 0.32 2.46 -3.48
C LEU A 18 1.67 3.14 -3.59
N LYS A 19 1.63 4.47 -3.71
CA LYS A 19 2.81 5.35 -3.73
C LYS A 19 2.67 6.49 -2.76
N LEU A 20 3.79 7.01 -2.26
CA LEU A 20 3.79 8.24 -1.49
C LEU A 20 3.65 9.44 -2.44
N ASP A 21 2.72 10.35 -2.14
CA ASP A 21 2.60 11.63 -2.83
C ASP A 21 3.68 12.60 -2.31
N THR A 22 4.85 12.57 -2.94
CA THR A 22 5.99 13.42 -2.57
C THR A 22 5.76 14.90 -2.87
N THR A 23 4.71 15.26 -3.61
CA THR A 23 4.34 16.67 -3.85
C THR A 23 3.61 17.29 -2.65
N LYS A 24 2.96 16.46 -1.82
CA LYS A 24 2.16 16.88 -0.67
C LYS A 24 2.80 16.52 0.68
N THR A 25 3.72 15.56 0.71
CA THR A 25 4.38 15.16 1.95
C THR A 25 5.84 14.78 1.69
N LYS A 26 6.75 15.26 2.54
CA LYS A 26 8.12 14.76 2.56
C LYS A 26 8.13 13.33 3.12
N GLY A 27 8.57 12.37 2.30
CA GLY A 27 8.78 10.98 2.71
C GLY A 27 9.98 10.82 3.62
N ASP A 28 9.98 9.75 4.42
CA ASP A 28 11.20 9.22 5.00
C ASP A 28 11.96 8.38 3.96
N ASP A 29 13.22 8.06 4.24
CA ASP A 29 14.10 7.37 3.30
C ASP A 29 13.53 6.02 2.84
N ILE A 30 12.84 5.32 3.75
CA ILE A 30 12.16 4.05 3.44
C ILE A 30 11.03 4.27 2.43
N ALA A 31 10.15 5.24 2.67
CA ALA A 31 9.05 5.52 1.76
C ALA A 31 9.54 5.99 0.39
N LEU A 32 10.61 6.79 0.35
CA LEU A 32 11.22 7.24 -0.90
C LEU A 32 11.85 6.08 -1.67
N ALA A 33 12.56 5.16 -0.98
CA ALA A 33 13.13 3.97 -1.59
C ALA A 33 12.05 3.05 -2.17
N VAL A 34 10.97 2.80 -1.43
CA VAL A 34 9.81 2.02 -1.92
C VAL A 34 9.17 2.70 -3.13
N ASN A 35 9.03 4.02 -3.12
CA ASN A 35 8.46 4.76 -4.24
C ASN A 35 9.33 4.68 -5.51
N ALA A 36 10.66 4.79 -5.35
CA ALA A 36 11.64 4.65 -6.44
C ALA A 36 11.61 3.26 -7.09
N ARG A 37 11.22 2.24 -6.33
CA ARG A 37 11.01 0.85 -6.78
C ARG A 37 9.65 0.59 -7.42
N GLY A 38 8.83 1.63 -7.61
CA GLY A 38 7.51 1.49 -8.21
C GLY A 38 6.36 1.35 -7.21
N GLY A 39 6.63 1.51 -5.91
CA GLY A 39 5.60 1.50 -4.87
C GLY A 39 5.30 0.12 -4.32
N VAL A 40 4.13 0.01 -3.68
CA VAL A 40 3.65 -1.23 -3.06
C VAL A 40 2.47 -1.76 -3.88
N ASN A 41 2.66 -2.90 -4.52
CA ASN A 41 1.55 -3.66 -5.11
C ASN A 41 0.77 -4.31 -3.97
N SER A 42 -0.54 -4.16 -4.00
CA SER A 42 -1.45 -4.64 -2.98
C SER A 42 -2.56 -5.44 -3.62
N ARG A 43 -2.90 -6.58 -3.02
CA ARG A 43 -3.99 -7.46 -3.42
C ARG A 43 -4.84 -7.80 -2.21
N ILE A 44 -6.12 -7.51 -2.28
CA ILE A 44 -7.13 -7.92 -1.30
C ILE A 44 -7.35 -9.43 -1.50
N VAL A 45 -6.94 -10.22 -0.53
CA VAL A 45 -7.00 -11.69 -0.59
C VAL A 45 -8.29 -12.21 0.05
N PHE A 46 -8.75 -11.53 1.09
CA PHE A 46 -9.91 -11.95 1.86
C PHE A 46 -10.60 -10.74 2.48
N VAL A 47 -11.92 -10.80 2.57
CA VAL A 47 -12.76 -9.80 3.25
C VAL A 47 -13.75 -10.55 4.12
N ASP A 48 -13.80 -10.20 5.41
CA ASP A 48 -14.81 -10.68 6.34
C ASP A 48 -15.36 -9.51 7.17
N GLY A 49 -16.60 -9.14 6.84
CA GLY A 49 -17.31 -8.04 7.49
C GLY A 49 -16.52 -6.73 7.47
N SER A 50 -15.96 -6.37 8.62
CA SER A 50 -15.19 -5.13 8.80
C SER A 50 -13.69 -5.28 8.60
N CYS A 51 -13.20 -6.48 8.28
CA CYS A 51 -11.77 -6.78 8.14
C CYS A 51 -11.42 -7.27 6.73
N ALA A 52 -10.21 -6.93 6.27
CA ALA A 52 -9.62 -7.42 5.03
C ALA A 52 -8.19 -7.92 5.27
N ILE A 53 -7.79 -8.97 4.57
CA ILE A 53 -6.39 -9.41 4.48
C ILE A 53 -5.84 -8.91 3.15
N ILE A 54 -4.73 -8.17 3.21
CA ILE A 54 -4.09 -7.56 2.06
C ILE A 54 -2.69 -8.14 1.94
N ALA A 55 -2.43 -8.84 0.84
CA ALA A 55 -1.09 -9.23 0.44
C ALA A 55 -0.42 -8.04 -0.24
N VAL A 56 0.84 -7.78 0.10
CA VAL A 56 1.63 -6.72 -0.47
C VAL A 56 3.01 -7.19 -0.89
N THR A 57 3.47 -6.58 -1.96
CA THR A 57 4.76 -6.84 -2.59
C THR A 57 5.34 -5.50 -3.02
N ILE A 58 6.63 -5.25 -2.78
CA ILE A 58 7.30 -4.09 -3.40
C ILE A 58 7.40 -4.39 -4.89
N ALA A 59 7.05 -3.42 -5.76
CA ALA A 59 6.77 -3.71 -7.17
C ALA A 59 7.91 -4.36 -7.98
N ASP A 60 9.15 -4.32 -7.47
CA ASP A 60 10.33 -4.96 -8.04
C ASP A 60 10.93 -6.11 -7.19
N GLU A 61 10.24 -6.55 -6.13
CA GLU A 61 10.68 -7.65 -5.25
C GLU A 61 9.73 -8.85 -5.31
N GLU A 62 10.25 -10.05 -5.04
CA GLU A 62 9.44 -11.28 -4.93
C GLU A 62 8.92 -11.53 -3.51
N ILE A 63 9.19 -10.62 -2.57
CA ILE A 63 8.79 -10.79 -1.16
C ILE A 63 7.33 -10.36 -0.99
N GLU A 64 6.45 -11.33 -0.77
CA GLU A 64 5.05 -11.11 -0.42
C GLU A 64 4.88 -11.17 1.12
N THR A 65 4.24 -10.16 1.69
CA THR A 65 3.79 -10.15 3.09
C THR A 65 2.31 -9.82 3.15
N ALA A 66 1.60 -10.34 4.15
CA ALA A 66 0.17 -10.09 4.31
C ALA A 66 -0.12 -9.41 5.64
N TYR A 67 -1.02 -8.44 5.63
CA TYR A 67 -1.50 -7.79 6.85
C TYR A 67 -3.01 -7.65 6.86
N GLY A 68 -3.57 -7.69 8.07
CA GLY A 68 -5.00 -7.46 8.30
C GLY A 68 -5.29 -5.97 8.49
N MET A 69 -6.31 -5.46 7.81
CA MET A 69 -6.90 -4.14 8.07
C MET A 69 -8.34 -4.30 8.51
N CYS A 70 -8.68 -3.78 9.68
CA CYS A 70 -10.05 -3.74 10.16
C CYS A 70 -10.53 -2.29 10.30
N LYS A 71 -11.80 -2.06 10.02
CA LYS A 71 -12.47 -0.79 10.30
C LYS A 71 -12.46 -0.57 11.82
N ILE A 72 -11.97 0.59 12.25
CA ILE A 72 -12.07 1.03 13.64
C ILE A 72 -13.47 1.66 13.80
N ASN A 73 -14.26 1.14 14.74
CA ASN A 73 -15.59 1.66 15.08
C ASN A 73 -15.50 2.93 15.93
#